data_AF-A0AAV4IT75-F1
#
_entry.id   AF-A0AAV4IT75-F1
#
_cell.length_a   1.000
_cell.length_b   1.000
_cell.length_c   1.000
_cell.angle_alpha   90.00
_cell.angle_beta   90.00
_cell.angle_gamma   90.00
#
_symmetry.space_group_name_H-M   'P 1'
#
loop_
_entity.id
_entity.type
_entity.pdbx_description
1 polymer ?
#
loop_
_entity_poly.entity_id
_entity_poly.type
_entity_poly.pdbx_seq_one_letter_code
_entity_poly.pdbx_strand_id
1 'polypeptide(L)'
;MPGADCGSDHNPVVCKVHAKLKALKKPKHQMKYNLKALNKDPDLRNKFTNDVKNKFEALEASTAGERQWKILRDSIEKAAEENIPKQPKREHKKWMTQSVLDKMALRRKAKQDPSRYKSIDKEIKKMCNEAKEEWINGQCKEIEDCKKADNAYMHQKINYIASKKRTAQGGCIKSKDGKILMETLDILERWSEYIQELFYDERGQQPETQKPKEGPPILKAEVDKTINDMKNGKAAGPDEIPKELLQALGNWGMDQLTKLLNRIYDTGNIPKDMLISTFITLQKKTGATECENHTTISLMSHTLKLLLKILLTRIRSKIKPEISETQFGFVANKGTTNAIFTMMMMLMQSSSYNDSPPETTPVLINNPWRAESKSVHLRQEEEVVVVTVVVPVVIVVVVVVVLVVVVVVVVVVAIVVVVAVVVVVGVVVGVVVVVVVVVVVVVVVVVIVVVVVVVVVIVVVVGGVSSMNGPAVKDMGSPLDLLEIIVAITVVVVVVVVVVVVVVVVVVVVVVVVVVIRVVVVVAVVVVEVVVAAEVVV
;
A
#
# COMPACT_ATOMS: atom_id res chain seq x y z
N MET A 1 14.57 3.70 -10.21
CA MET A 1 15.79 3.30 -10.97
C MET A 1 16.29 1.99 -10.38
N PRO A 2 16.72 0.98 -11.17
CA PRO A 2 17.57 -0.10 -10.68
C PRO A 2 19.00 0.15 -11.16
N GLY A 3 19.83 0.63 -10.24
CA GLY A 3 21.21 1.05 -10.48
C GLY A 3 21.51 2.19 -9.53
N ALA A 4 22.33 1.93 -8.51
CA ALA A 4 22.76 2.90 -7.51
C ALA A 4 23.79 3.88 -8.14
N ASP A 5 23.38 4.62 -9.15
CA ASP A 5 24.06 5.83 -9.63
C ASP A 5 23.35 7.02 -8.97
N CYS A 6 23.76 7.36 -7.76
CA CYS A 6 23.39 8.62 -7.11
C CYS A 6 24.39 9.70 -7.57
N GLY A 7 23.94 10.59 -8.45
CA GLY A 7 24.69 11.77 -8.88
C GLY A 7 24.57 12.90 -7.87
N SER A 8 24.97 12.65 -6.61
CA SER A 8 25.05 13.69 -5.59
C SER A 8 26.49 14.10 -5.37
N ASP A 9 26.74 15.41 -5.30
CA ASP A 9 28.02 16.02 -4.93
C ASP A 9 28.38 15.84 -3.43
N HIS A 10 27.75 14.86 -2.77
CA HIS A 10 27.96 14.54 -1.37
C HIS A 10 28.96 13.39 -1.25
N ASN A 11 30.08 13.65 -0.59
CA ASN A 11 31.04 12.62 -0.21
C ASN A 11 30.32 11.60 0.69
N PRO A 12 30.27 10.32 0.33
CA PRO A 12 29.57 9.32 1.14
C PRO A 12 30.25 9.19 2.49
N VAL A 13 29.53 9.51 3.56
CA VAL A 13 29.97 9.19 4.92
C VAL A 13 29.84 7.68 5.10
N VAL A 14 30.98 7.00 5.19
CA VAL A 14 31.03 5.55 5.42
C VAL A 14 30.96 5.31 6.92
N CYS A 15 29.85 4.75 7.40
CA CYS A 15 29.77 4.23 8.77
C CYS A 15 29.77 2.69 8.75
N LYS A 16 30.47 2.07 9.73
CA LYS A 16 30.39 0.62 9.98
C LYS A 16 29.29 0.38 11.01
N VAL A 17 28.18 -0.20 10.56
CA VAL A 17 27.07 -0.61 11.43
C VAL A 17 27.17 -2.12 11.67
N HIS A 18 27.29 -2.52 12.93
CA HIS A 18 27.14 -3.91 13.34
C HIS A 18 25.68 -4.14 13.76
N ALA A 19 24.87 -4.74 12.88
CA ALA A 19 23.49 -5.08 13.17
C ALA A 19 23.30 -6.60 13.12
N LYS A 20 22.65 -7.16 14.15
CA LYS A 20 22.22 -8.57 14.16
C LYS A 20 20.87 -8.67 13.46
N LEU A 21 20.92 -8.75 12.13
CA LEU A 21 19.70 -8.84 11.31
C LEU A 21 19.15 -10.28 11.35
N LYS A 22 17.88 -10.43 11.74
CA LYS A 22 17.16 -11.68 11.54
C LYS A 22 16.76 -11.76 10.07
N ALA A 23 17.29 -12.74 9.35
CA ALA A 23 16.88 -13.01 7.99
C ALA A 23 15.43 -13.55 8.00
N LEU A 24 14.46 -12.66 7.78
CA LEU A 24 13.09 -13.08 7.48
C LEU A 24 13.13 -13.76 6.11
N LYS A 25 13.01 -15.08 6.09
CA LYS A 25 12.78 -15.84 4.86
C LYS A 25 11.44 -15.37 4.30
N LYS A 26 11.48 -14.45 3.33
CA LYS A 26 10.28 -14.15 2.55
C LYS A 26 9.79 -15.47 1.94
N PRO A 27 8.48 -15.77 2.00
CA PRO A 27 7.96 -16.94 1.32
C PRO A 27 8.40 -16.89 -0.14
N LYS A 28 8.97 -17.99 -0.65
CA LYS A 28 9.40 -18.06 -2.05
C LYS A 28 8.17 -17.75 -2.91
N HIS A 29 8.25 -16.68 -3.71
CA HIS A 29 7.22 -16.44 -4.71
C HIS A 29 7.30 -17.56 -5.75
N GLN A 30 6.38 -18.50 -5.69
CA GLN A 30 6.28 -19.60 -6.65
C GLN A 30 6.16 -18.99 -8.06
N MET A 31 7.12 -19.32 -8.93
CA MET A 31 7.14 -18.79 -10.30
C MET A 31 6.00 -19.45 -11.08
N LYS A 32 5.09 -18.63 -11.62
CA LYS A 32 3.91 -19.12 -12.35
C LYS A 32 4.32 -19.90 -13.60
N TYR A 33 3.69 -21.04 -13.88
CA TYR A 33 3.87 -21.79 -15.13
C TYR A 33 3.39 -21.02 -16.37
N ASN A 34 4.06 -21.19 -17.50
CA ASN A 34 3.63 -20.62 -18.78
C ASN A 34 2.48 -21.42 -19.41
N LEU A 35 1.30 -21.30 -18.82
CA LEU A 35 0.06 -21.95 -19.29
C LEU A 35 -0.34 -21.53 -20.72
N LYS A 36 0.12 -20.35 -21.18
CA LYS A 36 -0.12 -19.92 -22.57
C LYS A 36 0.68 -20.75 -23.56
N ALA A 37 1.91 -21.13 -23.22
CA ALA A 37 2.70 -22.03 -24.05
C ALA A 37 2.08 -23.42 -24.08
N LEU A 38 1.68 -23.95 -22.91
CA LEU A 38 1.00 -25.25 -22.80
C LEU A 38 -0.26 -25.35 -23.68
N ASN A 39 -1.07 -24.28 -23.73
CA ASN A 39 -2.29 -24.28 -24.54
C ASN A 39 -2.02 -24.13 -26.05
N LYS A 40 -0.88 -23.56 -26.46
CA LYS A 40 -0.55 -23.30 -27.86
C LYS A 40 0.24 -24.42 -28.51
N ASP A 41 1.10 -25.07 -27.75
CA ASP A 41 2.04 -26.09 -28.22
C ASP A 41 1.47 -27.49 -27.97
N PRO A 42 1.03 -28.21 -29.03
CA PRO A 42 0.47 -29.55 -28.89
C PRO A 42 1.49 -30.57 -28.38
N ASP A 43 2.77 -30.44 -28.75
CA ASP A 43 3.82 -31.40 -28.40
C ASP A 43 4.17 -31.27 -26.92
N LEU A 44 4.28 -30.04 -26.44
CA LEU A 44 4.47 -29.75 -25.01
C LEU A 44 3.30 -30.31 -24.18
N ARG A 45 2.06 -30.13 -24.66
CA ARG A 45 0.87 -30.66 -24.01
C ARG A 45 0.88 -32.19 -23.98
N ASN A 46 1.21 -32.84 -25.09
CA ASN A 46 1.28 -34.30 -25.18
C ASN A 46 2.37 -34.85 -24.26
N LYS A 47 3.55 -34.21 -24.21
CA LYS A 47 4.64 -34.58 -23.31
C LYS A 47 4.22 -34.48 -21.85
N PHE A 48 3.61 -33.36 -21.46
CA PHE A 48 3.07 -33.16 -20.11
C PHE A 48 2.03 -34.24 -19.76
N THR A 49 1.05 -34.49 -20.64
CA THR A 49 -0.02 -35.47 -20.40
C THR A 49 0.52 -36.89 -20.26
N ASN A 50 1.45 -37.29 -21.13
CA ASN A 50 2.07 -38.62 -21.05
C ASN A 50 2.86 -38.81 -19.76
N ASP A 51 3.59 -37.78 -19.33
CA ASP A 51 4.36 -37.83 -18.09
C ASP A 51 3.45 -37.91 -16.85
N VAL A 52 2.36 -37.11 -16.80
CA VAL A 52 1.35 -37.23 -15.75
C VAL A 52 0.73 -38.63 -15.74
N LYS A 53 0.36 -39.15 -16.92
CA LYS A 53 -0.23 -40.48 -17.05
C LYS A 53 0.70 -41.57 -16.54
N ASN A 54 1.96 -41.57 -16.96
CA ASN A 54 2.95 -42.56 -16.54
C ASN A 54 3.19 -42.51 -15.02
N LYS A 55 3.33 -41.30 -14.45
CA LYS A 55 3.51 -41.11 -12.99
C LYS A 55 2.28 -41.54 -12.20
N PHE A 56 1.09 -41.26 -12.71
CA PHE A 56 -0.16 -41.66 -12.07
C PHE A 56 -0.35 -43.17 -12.10
N GLU A 57 -0.22 -43.81 -13.27
CA GLU A 57 -0.42 -45.25 -13.45
C GLU A 57 0.63 -46.08 -12.70
N ALA A 58 1.88 -45.58 -12.59
CA ALA A 58 2.92 -46.22 -11.78
C ALA A 58 2.61 -46.24 -10.27
N LEU A 59 1.74 -45.34 -9.81
CA LEU A 59 1.40 -45.17 -8.40
C LEU A 59 -0.04 -45.59 -8.07
N GLU A 60 -0.84 -45.92 -9.08
CA GLU A 60 -2.25 -46.34 -8.96
C GLU A 60 -2.35 -47.78 -8.45
N ALA A 61 -1.98 -48.00 -7.19
CA ALA A 61 -2.42 -49.17 -6.44
C ALA A 61 -3.83 -48.89 -5.92
N SER A 62 -4.77 -49.84 -6.08
CA SER A 62 -6.20 -49.81 -5.65
C SER A 62 -6.46 -49.11 -4.31
N THR A 63 -6.49 -47.78 -4.28
CA THR A 63 -6.56 -47.00 -3.04
C THR A 63 -7.52 -45.84 -3.13
N ALA A 64 -8.06 -45.48 -1.97
CA ALA A 64 -9.29 -44.72 -1.86
C ALA A 64 -9.12 -43.19 -1.84
N GLY A 65 -10.05 -42.49 -2.53
CA GLY A 65 -10.39 -41.07 -2.36
C GLY A 65 -9.22 -40.11 -2.20
N GLU A 66 -8.93 -39.74 -0.94
CA GLU A 66 -7.87 -38.80 -0.56
C GLU A 66 -6.49 -39.21 -1.09
N ARG A 67 -6.19 -40.52 -1.11
CA ARG A 67 -4.92 -41.03 -1.67
C ARG A 67 -4.90 -40.92 -3.19
N GLN A 68 -6.02 -41.16 -3.86
CA GLN A 68 -6.14 -41.01 -5.32
C GLN A 68 -5.95 -39.55 -5.76
N TRP A 69 -6.60 -38.61 -5.07
CA TRP A 69 -6.39 -37.18 -5.33
C TRP A 69 -4.94 -36.76 -5.09
N LYS A 70 -4.34 -37.20 -3.98
CA LYS A 70 -2.94 -36.91 -3.67
C LYS A 70 -1.99 -37.40 -4.76
N ILE A 71 -2.16 -38.64 -5.23
CA ILE A 71 -1.36 -39.20 -6.32
C ILE A 71 -1.55 -38.38 -7.61
N LEU A 72 -2.79 -38.05 -7.97
CA LEU A 72 -3.07 -37.24 -9.17
C LEU A 72 -2.44 -35.86 -9.09
N ARG A 73 -2.63 -35.16 -7.96
CA ARG A 73 -2.07 -33.82 -7.71
C ARG A 73 -0.55 -33.85 -7.78
N ASP A 74 0.09 -34.75 -7.03
CA ASP A 74 1.55 -34.83 -6.96
C ASP A 74 2.15 -35.20 -8.34
N SER A 75 1.43 -36.00 -9.14
CA SER A 75 1.81 -36.33 -10.52
C SER A 75 1.72 -35.11 -11.43
N ILE A 76 0.64 -34.32 -11.33
CA ILE A 76 0.45 -33.07 -12.08
C ILE A 76 1.54 -32.05 -11.72
N GLU A 77 1.80 -31.85 -10.44
CA GLU A 77 2.78 -30.87 -9.94
C GLU A 77 4.20 -31.20 -10.44
N LYS A 78 4.64 -32.45 -10.27
CA LYS A 78 5.96 -32.90 -10.73
C LYS A 78 6.10 -32.80 -12.25
N ALA A 79 5.11 -33.28 -12.99
CA ALA A 79 5.14 -33.20 -14.45
C ALA A 79 5.10 -31.74 -14.94
N ALA A 80 4.40 -30.85 -14.23
CA ALA A 80 4.38 -29.42 -14.55
C ALA A 80 5.76 -28.78 -14.31
N GLU A 81 6.43 -29.11 -13.20
CA GLU A 81 7.78 -28.61 -12.90
C GLU A 81 8.84 -29.06 -13.92
N GLU A 82 8.75 -30.32 -14.38
CA GLU A 82 9.72 -30.89 -15.32
C GLU A 82 9.48 -30.44 -16.77
N ASN A 83 8.22 -30.33 -17.19
CA ASN A 83 7.90 -30.11 -18.60
C ASN A 83 7.54 -28.66 -18.93
N ILE A 84 6.91 -27.91 -18.03
CA ILE A 84 6.32 -26.61 -18.38
C ILE A 84 7.30 -25.49 -18.06
N PRO A 85 7.70 -24.66 -19.04
CA PRO A 85 8.58 -23.54 -18.79
C PRO A 85 7.91 -22.54 -17.84
N LYS A 86 8.69 -21.99 -16.92
CA LYS A 86 8.24 -20.92 -16.02
C LYS A 86 7.91 -19.66 -16.84
N GLN A 87 6.91 -18.89 -16.41
CA GLN A 87 6.59 -17.63 -17.08
C GLN A 87 7.81 -16.72 -17.08
N PRO A 88 8.16 -16.14 -18.23
CA PRO A 88 9.23 -15.16 -18.27
C PRO A 88 8.88 -13.99 -17.36
N LYS A 89 9.89 -13.45 -16.66
CA LYS A 89 9.72 -12.20 -15.91
C LYS A 89 9.19 -11.16 -16.90
N ARG A 90 8.17 -10.40 -16.49
CA ARG A 90 7.64 -9.30 -17.30
C ARG A 90 8.81 -8.43 -17.74
N GLU A 91 8.98 -8.26 -19.05
CA GLU A 91 9.96 -7.34 -19.61
C GLU A 91 9.80 -5.97 -18.96
N HIS A 92 10.88 -5.49 -18.36
CA HIS A 92 10.84 -4.23 -17.65
C HIS A 92 10.82 -3.11 -18.68
N LYS A 93 9.68 -2.40 -18.75
CA LYS A 93 9.43 -1.22 -19.61
C LYS A 93 9.51 -1.53 -21.12
N LYS A 94 8.36 -1.88 -21.72
CA LYS A 94 8.20 -2.18 -23.17
C LYS A 94 8.66 -1.09 -24.14
N TRP A 95 8.82 0.15 -23.66
CA TRP A 95 9.33 1.28 -24.47
C TRP A 95 10.87 1.30 -24.57
N MET A 96 11.59 0.45 -23.82
CA MET A 96 13.04 0.45 -23.81
C MET A 96 13.59 -0.21 -25.09
N THR A 97 14.15 0.58 -26.00
CA THR A 97 14.75 0.08 -27.24
C THR A 97 16.17 -0.42 -27.01
N GLN A 98 16.67 -1.30 -27.89
CA GLN A 98 18.05 -1.81 -27.83
C GLN A 98 19.09 -0.68 -27.90
N SER A 99 18.82 0.35 -28.71
CA SER A 99 19.66 1.56 -28.82
C SER A 99 19.83 2.27 -27.47
N VAL A 100 18.77 2.35 -26.65
CA VAL A 100 18.86 2.93 -25.29
C VAL A 100 19.73 2.07 -24.39
N LEU A 101 19.60 0.74 -24.47
CA LEU A 101 20.42 -0.20 -23.68
C LEU A 101 21.91 -0.10 -24.05
N ASP A 102 22.22 0.03 -25.33
CA ASP A 102 23.59 0.14 -25.84
C ASP A 102 24.24 1.47 -25.41
N LYS A 103 23.49 2.59 -25.46
CA LYS A 103 23.98 3.87 -24.90
C LYS A 103 24.14 3.84 -23.40
N MET A 104 23.26 3.15 -22.66
CA MET A 104 23.46 2.94 -21.22
C MET A 104 24.73 2.13 -20.92
N ALA A 105 25.12 1.20 -21.79
CA ALA A 105 26.39 0.48 -21.68
C ALA A 105 27.58 1.41 -21.97
N LEU A 106 27.48 2.30 -22.97
CA LEU A 106 28.47 3.34 -23.25
C LEU A 106 28.64 4.31 -22.08
N ARG A 107 27.55 4.73 -21.43
CA ARG A 107 27.60 5.58 -20.22
C ARG A 107 28.38 4.91 -19.08
N ARG A 108 28.23 3.60 -18.91
CA ARG A 108 28.99 2.84 -17.88
C ARG A 108 30.49 2.84 -18.17
N LYS A 109 30.90 2.77 -19.44
CA LYS A 109 32.31 2.83 -19.85
C LYS A 109 32.91 4.24 -19.73
N ALA A 110 32.09 5.28 -19.90
CA ALA A 110 32.50 6.68 -19.84
C ALA A 110 32.56 7.27 -18.40
N LYS A 111 32.53 6.44 -17.34
CA LYS A 111 32.53 6.92 -15.95
C LYS A 111 33.77 7.73 -15.54
N GLN A 112 34.88 7.58 -16.24
CA GLN A 112 36.14 8.27 -15.95
C GLN A 112 36.20 9.69 -16.51
N ASP A 113 35.33 10.05 -17.46
CA ASP A 113 35.29 11.37 -18.10
C ASP A 113 33.98 12.09 -17.75
N PRO A 114 34.01 13.10 -16.86
CA PRO A 114 32.81 13.81 -16.41
C PRO A 114 32.03 14.50 -17.53
N SER A 115 32.72 15.02 -18.54
CA SER A 115 32.10 15.77 -19.65
C SER A 115 31.40 14.82 -20.60
N ARG A 116 32.06 13.70 -20.94
CA ARG A 116 31.50 12.65 -21.80
C ARG A 116 30.39 11.87 -21.12
N TYR A 117 30.46 11.68 -19.79
CA TYR A 117 29.38 11.08 -19.02
C TYR A 117 28.10 11.93 -19.08
N LYS A 118 28.20 13.25 -18.87
CA LYS A 118 27.06 14.18 -18.91
C LYS A 118 26.41 14.25 -20.29
N SER A 119 27.20 14.26 -21.37
CA SER A 119 26.66 14.29 -22.73
C SER A 119 25.90 13.01 -23.08
N ILE A 120 26.46 11.84 -22.75
CA ILE A 120 25.81 10.54 -22.97
C ILE A 120 24.54 10.42 -22.10
N ASP A 121 24.55 10.91 -20.85
CA ASP A 121 23.35 10.88 -19.99
C ASP A 121 22.22 11.78 -20.52
N LYS A 122 22.55 12.97 -21.03
CA LYS A 122 21.57 13.86 -21.69
C LYS A 122 20.95 13.18 -22.91
N GLU A 123 21.77 12.51 -23.70
CA GLU A 123 21.32 11.80 -24.89
C GLU A 123 20.45 10.57 -24.54
N ILE A 124 20.83 9.80 -23.51
CA ILE A 124 20.01 8.69 -22.99
C ILE A 124 18.65 9.20 -22.51
N LYS A 125 18.60 10.33 -21.78
CA LYS A 125 17.35 10.94 -21.33
C LYS A 125 16.46 11.33 -22.51
N LYS A 126 17.03 11.94 -23.55
CA LYS A 126 16.33 12.30 -24.78
C LYS A 126 15.74 11.05 -25.46
N MET A 127 16.58 10.04 -25.74
CA MET A 127 16.13 8.79 -26.37
C MET A 127 15.10 8.05 -25.51
N CYS A 128 15.23 8.06 -24.19
CA CYS A 128 14.23 7.47 -23.29
C CYS A 128 12.88 8.19 -23.38
N ASN A 129 12.88 9.53 -23.49
CA ASN A 129 11.66 10.31 -23.62
C ASN A 129 11.01 10.05 -24.98
N GLU A 130 11.79 10.10 -26.07
CA GLU A 130 11.32 9.81 -27.43
C GLU A 130 10.74 8.39 -27.54
N ALA A 131 11.48 7.37 -27.09
CA ALA A 131 11.00 5.98 -27.13
C ALA A 131 9.76 5.76 -26.26
N LYS A 132 9.65 6.46 -25.13
CA LYS A 132 8.47 6.42 -24.26
C LYS A 132 7.26 7.11 -24.92
N GLU A 133 7.47 8.25 -25.56
CA GLU A 133 6.44 9.02 -26.26
C GLU A 133 5.93 8.27 -27.48
N GLU A 134 6.82 7.74 -28.31
CA GLU A 134 6.47 6.90 -29.46
C GLU A 134 5.67 5.66 -29.04
N TRP A 135 6.09 5.01 -27.95
CA TRP A 135 5.36 3.89 -27.39
C TRP A 135 3.96 4.30 -26.89
N ILE A 136 3.84 5.40 -26.13
CA ILE A 136 2.53 5.90 -25.66
C ILE A 136 1.63 6.25 -26.87
N ASN A 137 2.16 6.96 -27.86
CA ASN A 137 1.41 7.35 -29.05
C ASN A 137 0.93 6.13 -29.85
N GLY A 138 1.78 5.12 -30.02
CA GLY A 138 1.38 3.85 -30.62
C GLY A 138 0.26 3.16 -29.84
N GLN A 139 0.35 3.13 -28.51
CA GLN A 139 -0.71 2.57 -27.67
C GLN A 139 -2.02 3.37 -27.75
N CYS A 140 -1.97 4.71 -27.85
CA CYS A 140 -3.14 5.57 -28.02
C CYS A 140 -3.82 5.31 -29.37
N LYS A 141 -3.07 5.22 -30.47
CA LYS A 141 -3.61 4.85 -31.79
C LYS A 141 -4.32 3.51 -31.76
N GLU A 142 -3.70 2.49 -31.16
CA GLU A 142 -4.35 1.19 -31.03
C GLU A 142 -5.62 1.25 -30.16
N ILE A 143 -5.71 2.13 -29.15
CA ILE A 143 -6.95 2.35 -28.36
C ILE A 143 -8.04 2.99 -29.22
N GLU A 144 -7.69 3.99 -30.01
CA GLU A 144 -8.61 4.67 -30.93
C GLU A 144 -9.18 3.71 -31.97
N ASP A 145 -8.34 2.82 -32.50
CA ASP A 145 -8.77 1.76 -33.42
C ASP A 145 -9.69 0.75 -32.73
N CYS A 146 -9.38 0.37 -31.49
CA CYS A 146 -10.19 -0.57 -30.69
C CYS A 146 -11.56 0.00 -30.29
N LYS A 147 -11.70 1.32 -30.18
CA LYS A 147 -12.98 2.01 -29.90
C LYS A 147 -14.06 1.64 -30.93
N LYS A 148 -13.66 1.26 -32.15
CA LYS A 148 -14.58 0.88 -33.24
C LYS A 148 -14.99 -0.60 -33.21
N ALA A 149 -14.31 -1.46 -32.44
CA ALA A 149 -14.44 -2.92 -32.53
C ALA A 149 -14.76 -3.63 -31.21
N ASP A 150 -14.09 -3.28 -30.09
CA ASP A 150 -14.25 -3.98 -28.81
C ASP A 150 -14.00 -3.05 -27.60
N ASN A 151 -15.10 -2.66 -26.95
CA ASN A 151 -15.08 -1.82 -25.74
C ASN A 151 -14.33 -2.47 -24.56
N ALA A 152 -14.38 -3.80 -24.41
CA ALA A 152 -13.77 -4.48 -23.27
C ALA A 152 -12.24 -4.48 -23.37
N TYR A 153 -11.71 -4.75 -24.56
CA TYR A 153 -10.27 -4.69 -24.82
C TYR A 153 -9.72 -3.26 -24.71
N MET A 154 -10.48 -2.26 -25.19
CA MET A 154 -10.17 -0.84 -25.03
C MET A 154 -10.01 -0.46 -23.55
N HIS A 155 -10.99 -0.78 -22.69
CA HIS A 155 -10.92 -0.49 -21.25
C HIS A 155 -9.76 -1.20 -20.55
N GLN A 156 -9.44 -2.44 -20.95
CA GLN A 156 -8.28 -3.15 -20.41
C GLN A 156 -6.97 -2.41 -20.71
N LYS A 157 -6.84 -1.87 -21.92
CA LYS A 157 -5.65 -1.16 -22.39
C LYS A 157 -5.50 0.22 -21.78
N ILE A 158 -6.60 0.97 -21.66
CA ILE A 158 -6.64 2.23 -20.92
C ILE A 158 -6.17 2.02 -19.47
N ASN A 159 -6.69 1.02 -18.77
CA ASN A 159 -6.27 0.71 -17.41
C ASN A 159 -4.80 0.31 -17.30
N TYR A 160 -4.27 -0.38 -18.32
CA TYR A 160 -2.85 -0.74 -18.39
C TYR A 160 -1.94 0.49 -18.55
N ILE A 161 -2.28 1.42 -19.44
CA ILE A 161 -1.46 2.62 -19.70
C ILE A 161 -1.61 3.65 -18.58
N ALA A 162 -2.86 3.94 -18.20
CA ALA A 162 -3.17 4.94 -17.19
C ALA A 162 -2.57 4.58 -15.84
N SER A 163 -2.26 3.29 -15.61
CA SER A 163 -1.47 2.76 -14.50
C SER A 163 -1.61 3.67 -13.28
N LYS A 164 -2.85 3.84 -12.78
CA LYS A 164 -3.04 4.26 -11.39
C LYS A 164 -2.25 3.22 -10.63
N LYS A 165 -1.06 3.58 -10.13
CA LYS A 165 -0.31 2.73 -9.22
C LYS A 165 -1.36 2.31 -8.22
N ARG A 166 -1.67 1.01 -8.15
CA ARG A 166 -2.48 0.51 -7.03
C ARG A 166 -1.72 1.04 -5.83
N THR A 167 -2.33 1.98 -5.12
CA THR A 167 -1.80 2.52 -3.89
C THR A 167 -1.41 1.28 -3.09
N ALA A 168 -0.15 1.23 -2.65
CA ALA A 168 0.32 0.14 -1.82
C ALA A 168 -0.75 -0.08 -0.75
N GLN A 169 -1.26 -1.32 -0.62
CA GLN A 169 -2.24 -1.62 0.41
C GLN A 169 -1.70 -1.03 1.70
N GLY A 170 -2.46 -0.09 2.30
CA GLY A 170 -2.09 0.50 3.57
C GLY A 170 -1.84 -0.67 4.51
N GLY A 171 -0.60 -0.80 4.98
CA GLY A 171 -0.16 -1.95 5.77
C GLY A 171 -0.70 -1.93 7.19
N CYS A 172 -1.79 -1.22 7.44
CA CYS A 172 -2.38 -1.10 8.75
C CYS A 172 -3.87 -1.46 8.75
N ILE A 173 -4.27 -2.21 9.77
CA ILE A 173 -5.64 -2.64 10.00
C ILE A 173 -6.00 -2.33 11.46
N LYS A 174 -7.23 -1.90 11.74
CA LYS A 174 -7.70 -1.69 13.11
C LYS A 174 -8.05 -3.02 13.78
N SER A 175 -7.61 -3.17 15.02
CA SER A 175 -8.11 -4.18 15.96
C SER A 175 -9.61 -3.96 16.23
N LYS A 176 -10.26 -4.95 16.84
CA LYS A 176 -11.65 -4.85 17.33
C LYS A 176 -11.82 -3.69 18.32
N ASP A 177 -10.81 -3.42 19.14
CA ASP A 177 -10.78 -2.30 20.09
C ASP A 177 -10.38 -0.95 19.45
N GLY A 178 -10.26 -0.88 18.13
CA GLY A 178 -9.92 0.36 17.40
C GLY A 178 -8.43 0.70 17.33
N LYS A 179 -7.55 -0.07 17.98
CA LYS A 179 -6.08 0.10 17.90
C LYS A 179 -5.56 -0.18 16.49
N ILE A 180 -4.69 0.68 15.96
CA ILE A 180 -4.07 0.47 14.64
C ILE A 180 -2.95 -0.57 14.75
N LEU A 181 -3.11 -1.70 14.05
CA LEU A 181 -2.11 -2.76 13.91
C LEU A 181 -1.26 -2.48 12.66
N MET A 182 0.06 -2.56 12.78
CA MET A 182 0.99 -2.38 11.65
C MET A 182 1.91 -3.59 11.44
N GLU A 183 1.99 -4.51 12.41
CA GLU A 183 2.78 -5.73 12.28
C GLU A 183 2.05 -6.77 11.44
N THR A 184 2.79 -7.47 10.58
CA THR A 184 2.20 -8.43 9.62
C THR A 184 1.50 -9.59 10.33
N LEU A 185 2.03 -10.08 11.45
CA LEU A 185 1.45 -11.20 12.19
C LEU A 185 0.13 -10.79 12.85
N ASP A 186 0.12 -9.67 13.59
CA ASP A 186 -1.09 -9.13 14.22
C ASP A 186 -2.20 -8.84 13.20
N ILE A 187 -1.84 -8.31 12.03
CA ILE A 187 -2.79 -8.09 10.94
C ILE A 187 -3.39 -9.42 10.44
N LEU A 188 -2.56 -10.46 10.28
CA LEU A 188 -3.04 -11.78 9.85
C LEU A 188 -3.95 -12.43 10.91
N GLU A 189 -3.61 -12.28 12.19
CA GLU A 189 -4.45 -12.75 13.30
C GLU A 189 -5.80 -12.04 13.31
N ARG A 190 -5.80 -10.71 13.20
CA ARG A 190 -7.02 -9.91 13.09
C ARG A 190 -7.89 -10.30 11.89
N TRP A 191 -7.27 -10.65 10.75
CA TRP A 191 -7.99 -11.18 9.59
C TRP A 191 -8.56 -12.57 9.84
N SER A 192 -7.82 -13.43 10.55
CA SER A 192 -8.28 -14.76 10.95
C SER A 192 -9.55 -14.68 11.79
N GLU A 193 -9.54 -13.83 12.84
CA GLU A 193 -10.70 -13.56 13.69
C GLU A 193 -11.90 -13.09 12.87
N TYR A 194 -11.70 -12.07 12.04
CA TYR A 194 -12.78 -11.50 11.21
C TYR A 194 -13.40 -12.55 10.28
N ILE A 195 -12.58 -13.38 9.64
CA ILE A 195 -13.05 -14.42 8.72
C ILE A 195 -13.78 -15.52 9.48
N GLN A 196 -13.30 -15.91 10.66
CA GLN A 196 -13.98 -16.89 11.51
C GLN A 196 -15.36 -16.40 11.94
N GLU A 197 -15.48 -15.14 12.37
CA GLU A 197 -16.77 -14.52 12.70
C GLU A 197 -17.67 -14.45 11.45
N LEU A 198 -17.15 -14.02 10.31
CA LEU A 198 -17.92 -13.83 9.08
C LEU A 198 -18.49 -15.14 8.50
N PHE A 199 -17.76 -16.25 8.64
CA PHE A 199 -18.16 -17.55 8.13
C PHE A 199 -18.58 -18.52 9.24
N TYR A 200 -18.86 -18.01 10.44
CA TYR A 200 -19.38 -18.82 11.53
C TYR A 200 -20.74 -19.42 11.13
N ASP A 201 -20.89 -20.72 11.32
CA ASP A 201 -22.12 -21.42 10.93
C ASP A 201 -23.16 -21.33 12.04
N GLU A 202 -24.05 -20.34 11.93
CA GLU A 202 -25.19 -20.17 12.85
C GLU A 202 -26.40 -21.03 12.44
N ARG A 203 -26.29 -21.84 11.38
CA ARG A 203 -27.43 -22.66 10.94
C ARG A 203 -27.70 -23.73 12.00
N GLY A 204 -28.97 -23.84 12.39
CA GLY A 204 -29.43 -24.88 13.32
C GLY A 204 -29.34 -26.28 12.72
N GLN A 205 -30.03 -27.22 13.36
CA GLN A 205 -30.02 -28.62 12.95
C GLN A 205 -30.52 -28.78 11.51
N GLN A 206 -29.77 -29.52 10.68
CA GLN A 206 -30.16 -29.74 9.28
C GLN A 206 -31.51 -30.46 9.22
N PRO A 207 -32.41 -30.06 8.30
CA PRO A 207 -33.69 -30.72 8.15
C PRO A 207 -33.50 -32.18 7.74
N GLU A 208 -34.26 -33.08 8.37
CA GLU A 208 -34.29 -34.49 7.98
C GLU A 208 -34.85 -34.62 6.56
N THR A 209 -34.06 -35.17 5.65
CA THR A 209 -34.46 -35.35 4.25
C THR A 209 -34.94 -36.78 4.03
N GLN A 210 -36.19 -36.93 3.57
CA GLN A 210 -36.85 -38.24 3.35
C GLN A 210 -36.52 -38.90 1.99
N LYS A 211 -35.58 -38.34 1.22
CA LYS A 211 -35.31 -38.76 -0.17
C LYS A 211 -34.23 -39.87 -0.26
N PRO A 212 -34.19 -40.66 -1.36
CA PRO A 212 -33.22 -41.74 -1.50
C PRO A 212 -31.79 -41.22 -1.35
N LYS A 213 -30.95 -42.02 -0.70
CA LYS A 213 -29.55 -41.68 -0.37
C LYS A 213 -28.64 -41.53 -1.60
N GLU A 214 -29.11 -41.88 -2.80
CA GLU A 214 -28.28 -41.95 -4.00
C GLU A 214 -28.84 -41.05 -5.12
N GLY A 215 -27.99 -40.14 -5.60
CA GLY A 215 -28.25 -39.31 -6.77
C GLY A 215 -27.64 -39.92 -8.04
N PRO A 216 -28.02 -39.46 -9.24
CA PRO A 216 -27.41 -39.94 -10.48
C PRO A 216 -25.91 -39.63 -10.50
N PRO A 217 -25.06 -40.53 -11.04
CA PRO A 217 -23.63 -40.28 -11.13
C PRO A 217 -23.33 -39.05 -11.98
N ILE A 218 -22.24 -38.37 -11.68
CA ILE A 218 -21.67 -37.28 -12.47
C ILE A 218 -21.17 -37.85 -13.80
N LEU A 219 -21.72 -37.34 -14.90
CA LEU A 219 -21.35 -37.76 -16.25
C LEU A 219 -20.06 -37.09 -16.69
N LYS A 220 -19.23 -37.79 -17.46
CA LYS A 220 -18.02 -37.22 -18.09
C LYS A 220 -18.34 -35.96 -18.90
N ALA A 221 -19.45 -35.97 -19.64
CA ALA A 221 -19.92 -34.83 -20.41
C ALA A 221 -20.22 -33.58 -19.53
N GLU A 222 -20.67 -33.76 -18.27
CA GLU A 222 -20.85 -32.64 -17.34
C GLU A 222 -19.50 -32.07 -16.90
N VAL A 223 -18.52 -32.93 -16.66
CA VAL A 223 -17.14 -32.55 -16.30
C VAL A 223 -16.50 -31.77 -17.46
N ASP A 224 -16.54 -32.33 -18.67
CA ASP A 224 -16.03 -31.72 -19.91
C ASP A 224 -16.66 -30.36 -20.18
N LYS A 225 -17.99 -30.27 -20.12
CA LYS A 225 -18.69 -29.00 -20.30
C LYS A 225 -18.27 -27.98 -19.24
N THR A 226 -18.23 -28.39 -17.97
CA THR A 226 -17.97 -27.48 -16.87
C THR A 226 -16.55 -26.91 -16.90
N ILE A 227 -15.55 -27.74 -17.20
CA ILE A 227 -14.14 -27.29 -17.27
C ILE A 227 -13.90 -26.33 -18.42
N ASN A 228 -14.58 -26.54 -19.55
CA ASN A 228 -14.55 -25.65 -20.71
C ASN A 228 -15.29 -24.33 -20.43
N ASP A 229 -16.40 -24.37 -19.71
CA ASP A 229 -17.17 -23.17 -19.30
C ASP A 229 -16.46 -22.32 -18.22
N MET A 230 -15.46 -22.86 -17.53
CA MET A 230 -14.66 -22.08 -16.58
C MET A 230 -13.74 -21.11 -17.34
N LYS A 231 -13.52 -19.90 -16.80
CA LYS A 231 -12.66 -18.89 -17.46
C LYS A 231 -11.17 -19.19 -17.26
N ASN A 232 -10.36 -19.07 -18.31
CA ASN A 232 -8.89 -19.20 -18.24
C ASN A 232 -8.26 -18.00 -17.50
N GLY A 233 -7.03 -18.16 -17.02
CA GLY A 233 -6.22 -17.14 -16.37
C GLY A 233 -6.66 -16.80 -14.94
N LYS A 234 -7.43 -17.68 -14.29
CA LYS A 234 -7.85 -17.51 -12.90
C LYS A 234 -6.77 -18.02 -11.94
N ALA A 235 -6.65 -17.35 -10.80
CA ALA A 235 -5.70 -17.75 -9.76
C ALA A 235 -6.10 -19.11 -9.18
N ALA A 236 -5.12 -20.03 -9.12
CA ALA A 236 -5.28 -21.34 -8.49
C ALA A 236 -5.44 -21.18 -6.96
N GLY A 237 -5.95 -22.24 -6.33
CA GLY A 237 -6.02 -22.33 -4.88
C GLY A 237 -4.66 -22.69 -4.25
N PRO A 238 -4.65 -23.10 -2.97
CA PRO A 238 -3.44 -23.54 -2.28
C PRO A 238 -2.80 -24.79 -2.89
N ASP A 239 -3.55 -25.56 -3.67
CA ASP A 239 -3.08 -26.72 -4.43
C ASP A 239 -2.24 -26.34 -5.65
N GLU A 240 -2.21 -25.05 -6.02
CA GLU A 240 -1.45 -24.50 -7.15
C GLU A 240 -1.74 -25.16 -8.52
N ILE A 241 -2.86 -25.88 -8.63
CA ILE A 241 -3.32 -26.49 -9.89
C ILE A 241 -4.34 -25.58 -10.57
N PRO A 242 -3.96 -24.81 -11.61
CA PRO A 242 -4.90 -24.06 -12.41
C PRO A 242 -5.68 -25.00 -13.33
N LYS A 243 -6.83 -24.55 -13.84
CA LYS A 243 -7.74 -25.43 -14.59
C LYS A 243 -7.15 -25.83 -15.94
N GLU A 244 -6.23 -25.02 -16.45
CA GLU A 244 -5.52 -25.23 -17.70
C GLU A 244 -4.64 -26.48 -17.63
N LEU A 245 -4.07 -26.80 -16.47
CA LEU A 245 -3.35 -28.07 -16.29
C LEU A 245 -4.33 -29.25 -16.35
N LEU A 246 -5.48 -29.14 -15.67
CA LEU A 246 -6.52 -30.17 -15.71
C LEU A 246 -7.07 -30.38 -17.13
N GLN A 247 -7.27 -29.28 -17.86
CA GLN A 247 -7.75 -29.28 -19.24
C GLN A 247 -6.73 -29.87 -20.22
N ALA A 248 -5.43 -29.64 -19.98
CA ALA A 248 -4.35 -30.13 -20.82
C ALA A 248 -4.25 -31.66 -20.86
N LEU A 249 -4.69 -32.35 -19.79
CA LEU A 249 -4.71 -33.81 -19.69
C LEU A 249 -5.66 -34.51 -20.67
N GLY A 250 -6.52 -33.75 -21.36
CA GLY A 250 -7.42 -34.27 -22.38
C GLY A 250 -8.36 -35.36 -21.87
N ASN A 251 -8.79 -36.27 -22.75
CA ASN A 251 -9.79 -37.28 -22.45
C ASN A 251 -9.43 -38.17 -21.24
N TRP A 252 -8.17 -38.56 -21.12
CA TRP A 252 -7.68 -39.37 -20.00
C TRP A 252 -7.84 -38.63 -18.66
N GLY A 253 -7.47 -37.35 -18.61
CA GLY A 253 -7.66 -36.53 -17.41
C GLY A 253 -9.12 -36.37 -17.03
N MET A 254 -10.00 -36.22 -18.02
CA MET A 254 -11.45 -36.11 -17.78
C MET A 254 -12.04 -37.40 -17.23
N ASP A 255 -11.56 -38.57 -17.67
CA ASP A 255 -11.95 -39.85 -17.09
C ASP A 255 -11.50 -39.96 -15.63
N GLN A 256 -10.26 -39.61 -15.33
CA GLN A 256 -9.73 -39.65 -13.97
C GLN A 256 -10.42 -38.66 -13.02
N LEU A 257 -10.67 -37.44 -13.50
CA LEU A 257 -11.45 -36.44 -12.76
C LEU A 257 -12.88 -36.91 -12.53
N THR A 258 -13.54 -37.50 -13.53
CA THR A 258 -14.91 -38.01 -13.39
C THR A 258 -14.99 -39.14 -12.35
N LYS A 259 -14.03 -40.07 -12.34
CA LYS A 259 -13.93 -41.12 -11.32
C LYS A 259 -13.73 -40.54 -9.93
N LEU A 260 -12.82 -39.58 -9.78
CA LEU A 260 -12.54 -38.91 -8.51
C LEU A 260 -13.78 -38.16 -7.99
N LEU A 261 -14.44 -37.38 -8.86
CA LEU A 261 -15.60 -36.58 -8.50
C LEU A 261 -16.81 -37.44 -8.12
N ASN A 262 -17.07 -38.54 -8.85
CA ASN A 262 -18.12 -39.49 -8.47
C ASN A 262 -17.84 -40.11 -7.11
N ARG A 263 -16.60 -40.51 -6.85
CA ARG A 263 -16.24 -41.07 -5.55
C ARG A 263 -16.47 -40.08 -4.41
N ILE A 264 -16.11 -38.81 -4.60
CA ILE A 264 -16.40 -37.75 -3.61
C ILE A 264 -17.92 -37.58 -3.46
N TYR A 265 -18.65 -37.59 -4.57
CA TYR A 265 -20.11 -37.43 -4.59
C TYR A 265 -20.83 -38.57 -3.85
N ASP A 266 -20.41 -39.82 -4.06
CA ASP A 266 -21.03 -41.01 -3.46
C ASP A 266 -20.69 -41.16 -1.97
N THR A 267 -19.45 -40.83 -1.58
CA THR A 267 -18.97 -41.01 -0.20
C THR A 267 -19.20 -39.79 0.69
N GLY A 268 -19.42 -38.61 0.11
CA GLY A 268 -19.45 -37.33 0.84
C GLY A 268 -18.08 -36.88 1.36
N ASN A 269 -17.01 -37.66 1.15
CA ASN A 269 -15.69 -37.39 1.70
C ASN A 269 -14.84 -36.56 0.73
N ILE A 270 -14.73 -35.25 1.01
CA ILE A 270 -13.91 -34.32 0.24
C ILE A 270 -12.46 -34.36 0.80
N PRO A 271 -11.42 -34.49 -0.05
CA PRO A 271 -10.03 -34.44 0.41
C PRO A 271 -9.73 -33.15 1.18
N LYS A 272 -9.01 -33.26 2.30
CA LYS A 272 -8.74 -32.11 3.19
C LYS A 272 -8.08 -30.94 2.47
N ASP A 273 -7.15 -31.23 1.58
CA ASP A 273 -6.43 -30.22 0.81
C ASP A 273 -7.34 -29.38 -0.08
N MET A 274 -8.46 -29.94 -0.57
CA MET A 274 -9.45 -29.21 -1.35
C MET A 274 -10.29 -28.25 -0.49
N LEU A 275 -10.44 -28.54 0.81
CA LEU A 275 -11.20 -27.73 1.76
C LEU A 275 -10.41 -26.50 2.23
N ILE A 276 -9.10 -26.44 1.97
CA ILE A 276 -8.26 -25.30 2.29
C ILE A 276 -8.42 -24.24 1.20
N SER A 277 -8.55 -22.97 1.62
CA SER A 277 -8.61 -21.84 0.70
C SER A 277 -7.75 -20.67 1.17
N THR A 278 -7.14 -19.95 0.24
CA THR A 278 -6.36 -18.74 0.54
C THR A 278 -7.26 -17.52 0.40
N PHE A 279 -7.44 -16.75 1.47
CA PHE A 279 -8.20 -15.51 1.43
C PHE A 279 -7.31 -14.33 1.01
N ILE A 280 -7.78 -13.56 0.02
CA ILE A 280 -7.17 -12.30 -0.41
C ILE A 280 -8.13 -11.17 -0.10
N THR A 281 -7.62 -10.12 0.53
CA THR A 281 -8.41 -8.93 0.88
C THR A 281 -8.16 -7.82 -0.13
N LEU A 282 -9.25 -7.25 -0.66
CA LEU A 282 -9.24 -6.12 -1.57
C LEU A 282 -9.95 -4.93 -0.93
N GLN A 283 -9.32 -3.77 -0.90
CA GLN A 283 -9.95 -2.57 -0.36
C GLN A 283 -11.15 -2.15 -1.23
N LYS A 284 -12.32 -1.96 -0.61
CA LYS A 284 -13.51 -1.40 -1.28
C LYS A 284 -13.33 0.10 -1.54
N LYS A 285 -12.66 0.79 -0.62
CA LYS A 285 -12.36 2.23 -0.65
C LYS A 285 -10.87 2.45 -0.43
N THR A 286 -10.30 3.48 -1.04
CA THR A 286 -8.88 3.82 -0.86
C THR A 286 -8.58 4.18 0.59
N GLY A 287 -7.54 3.58 1.17
CA GLY A 287 -7.15 3.85 2.57
C GLY A 287 -8.01 3.15 3.61
N ALA A 288 -8.74 2.09 3.23
CA ALA A 288 -9.50 1.29 4.17
C ALA A 288 -8.59 0.66 5.25
N THR A 289 -8.91 0.93 6.51
CA THR A 289 -8.21 0.39 7.69
C THR A 289 -9.06 -0.61 8.48
N GLU A 290 -10.35 -0.70 8.19
CA GLU A 290 -11.28 -1.65 8.84
C GLU A 290 -11.51 -2.88 7.96
N CYS A 291 -11.64 -4.06 8.58
CA CYS A 291 -11.82 -5.32 7.87
C CYS A 291 -13.07 -5.33 6.96
N GLU A 292 -14.20 -4.78 7.42
CA GLU A 292 -15.47 -4.70 6.68
C GLU A 292 -15.40 -3.86 5.39
N ASN A 293 -14.49 -2.88 5.39
CA ASN A 293 -14.21 -2.04 4.23
C ASN A 293 -13.32 -2.74 3.19
N HIS A 294 -13.04 -4.03 3.38
CA HIS A 294 -12.41 -4.89 2.39
C HIS A 294 -13.39 -5.96 1.89
N THR A 295 -13.19 -6.39 0.65
CA THR A 295 -13.81 -7.56 0.07
C THR A 295 -12.84 -8.73 0.20
N THR A 296 -13.26 -9.79 0.90
CA THR A 296 -12.54 -11.05 1.01
C THR A 296 -12.84 -11.93 -0.20
N ILE A 297 -11.80 -12.36 -0.91
CA ILE A 297 -11.88 -13.31 -2.02
C ILE A 297 -11.22 -14.62 -1.58
N SER A 298 -11.99 -15.71 -1.55
CA SER A 298 -11.44 -17.05 -1.32
C SER A 298 -10.91 -17.65 -2.62
N LEU A 299 -9.62 -18.00 -2.62
CA LEU A 299 -8.99 -18.83 -3.65
C LEU A 299 -9.09 -20.30 -3.23
N MET A 300 -10.12 -20.99 -3.68
CA MET A 300 -10.29 -22.44 -3.49
C MET A 300 -9.73 -23.24 -4.69
N SER A 301 -9.46 -24.52 -4.44
CA SER A 301 -9.03 -25.51 -5.46
C SER A 301 -9.93 -25.47 -6.70
N HIS A 302 -9.34 -25.54 -7.88
CA HIS A 302 -10.09 -25.60 -9.13
C HIS A 302 -10.85 -26.92 -9.30
N THR A 303 -10.32 -28.01 -8.76
CA THR A 303 -11.01 -29.31 -8.73
C THR A 303 -12.25 -29.26 -7.86
N LEU A 304 -12.20 -28.58 -6.70
CA LEU A 304 -13.38 -28.36 -5.88
C LEU A 304 -14.40 -27.44 -6.58
N LYS A 305 -13.95 -26.34 -7.21
CA LYS A 305 -14.84 -25.46 -8.00
C LYS A 305 -15.56 -26.23 -9.11
N LEU A 306 -14.88 -27.20 -9.73
CA LEU A 306 -15.45 -28.05 -10.77
C LEU A 306 -16.63 -28.86 -10.22
N LEU A 307 -16.45 -29.54 -9.08
CA LEU A 307 -17.52 -30.26 -8.37
C LEU A 307 -18.69 -29.32 -8.04
N LEU A 308 -18.40 -28.20 -7.38
CA LEU A 308 -19.41 -27.24 -6.94
C LEU A 308 -20.22 -26.66 -8.11
N LYS A 309 -19.58 -26.42 -9.26
CA LYS A 309 -20.27 -25.88 -10.44
C LYS A 309 -21.16 -26.93 -11.12
N ILE A 310 -20.77 -28.20 -11.11
CA ILE A 310 -21.62 -29.32 -11.57
C ILE A 310 -22.85 -29.42 -10.66
N LEU A 311 -22.65 -29.47 -9.34
CA LEU A 311 -23.72 -29.53 -8.36
C LEU A 311 -24.66 -28.32 -8.47
N LEU A 312 -24.12 -27.12 -8.59
CA LEU A 312 -24.90 -25.90 -8.78
C LEU A 312 -25.76 -25.98 -10.05
N THR A 313 -25.22 -26.53 -11.15
CA THR A 313 -25.97 -26.69 -12.40
C THR A 313 -27.14 -27.65 -12.23
N ARG A 314 -26.92 -28.78 -11.56
CA ARG A 314 -27.97 -29.78 -11.24
C ARG A 314 -29.03 -29.25 -10.28
N ILE A 315 -28.63 -28.46 -9.28
CA ILE A 315 -29.55 -27.84 -8.32
C ILE A 315 -30.37 -26.76 -9.01
N ARG A 316 -29.72 -25.91 -9.81
CA ARG A 316 -30.37 -24.80 -10.48
C ARG A 316 -31.45 -25.25 -11.46
N SER A 317 -31.26 -26.38 -12.15
CA SER A 317 -32.31 -26.92 -13.04
C SER A 317 -33.57 -27.31 -12.28
N LYS A 318 -33.44 -27.78 -11.03
CA LYS A 318 -34.55 -28.13 -10.14
C LYS A 318 -35.21 -26.92 -9.47
N ILE A 319 -34.40 -25.92 -9.07
CA ILE A 319 -34.90 -24.73 -8.36
C ILE A 319 -35.49 -23.70 -9.31
N LYS A 320 -35.09 -23.67 -10.59
CA LYS A 320 -35.55 -22.68 -11.57
C LYS A 320 -37.08 -22.38 -11.55
N PRO A 321 -37.99 -23.37 -11.53
CA PRO A 321 -39.44 -23.10 -11.48
C PRO A 321 -39.91 -22.45 -10.18
N GLU A 322 -39.16 -22.62 -9.08
CA GLU A 322 -39.49 -22.05 -7.76
C GLU A 322 -38.95 -20.62 -7.58
N ILE A 323 -38.15 -20.11 -8.53
CA ILE A 323 -37.58 -18.76 -8.43
C ILE A 323 -38.63 -17.72 -8.82
N SER A 324 -38.94 -16.81 -7.90
CA SER A 324 -39.85 -15.68 -8.14
C SER A 324 -39.49 -14.87 -9.38
N GLU A 325 -40.50 -14.38 -10.10
CA GLU A 325 -40.33 -13.46 -11.22
C GLU A 325 -39.69 -12.12 -10.81
N THR A 326 -39.89 -11.70 -9.56
CA THR A 326 -39.29 -10.49 -8.98
C THR A 326 -37.85 -10.69 -8.51
N GLN A 327 -37.32 -11.91 -8.57
CA GLN A 327 -35.91 -12.17 -8.27
C GLN A 327 -35.04 -11.82 -9.47
N PHE A 328 -34.17 -10.81 -9.31
CA PHE A 328 -33.21 -10.37 -10.34
C PHE A 328 -31.78 -10.81 -10.03
N GLY A 329 -31.43 -10.96 -8.75
CA GLY A 329 -30.10 -11.35 -8.31
C GLY A 329 -29.81 -12.81 -8.65
N PHE A 330 -28.67 -13.07 -9.31
CA PHE A 330 -28.19 -14.42 -9.66
C PHE A 330 -29.16 -15.24 -10.52
N VAL A 331 -30.04 -14.61 -11.30
CA VAL A 331 -30.93 -15.27 -12.27
C VAL A 331 -30.39 -15.06 -13.67
N ALA A 332 -30.41 -16.11 -14.50
CA ALA A 332 -29.96 -16.00 -15.88
C ALA A 332 -30.81 -14.98 -16.65
N ASN A 333 -30.17 -14.14 -17.46
CA ASN A 333 -30.80 -13.08 -18.27
C ASN A 333 -31.56 -12.00 -17.47
N LYS A 334 -31.30 -11.88 -16.16
CA LYS A 334 -31.78 -10.76 -15.33
C LYS A 334 -30.58 -10.04 -14.72
N GLY A 335 -30.63 -8.72 -14.71
CA GLY A 335 -29.61 -7.86 -14.11
C GLY A 335 -30.21 -6.73 -13.28
N THR A 336 -29.35 -5.94 -12.65
CA THR A 336 -29.75 -4.76 -11.86
C THR A 336 -30.49 -3.74 -12.71
N THR A 337 -30.15 -3.59 -13.98
CA THR A 337 -30.86 -2.70 -14.91
C THR A 337 -32.33 -3.11 -15.09
N ASN A 338 -32.62 -4.42 -15.21
CA ASN A 338 -33.99 -4.91 -15.28
C ASN A 338 -34.76 -4.60 -14.00
N ALA A 339 -34.13 -4.78 -12.84
CA ALA A 339 -34.76 -4.47 -11.55
C ALA A 339 -35.12 -2.99 -11.43
N ILE A 340 -34.18 -2.09 -11.80
CA ILE A 340 -34.40 -0.64 -11.81
C ILE A 340 -35.53 -0.28 -12.78
N PHE A 341 -35.51 -0.85 -13.99
CA PHE A 341 -36.55 -0.61 -14.98
C PHE A 341 -37.94 -1.06 -14.49
N THR A 342 -38.05 -2.27 -13.92
CA THR A 342 -39.32 -2.75 -13.35
C THR A 342 -39.81 -1.84 -12.23
N MET A 343 -38.91 -1.40 -11.34
CA MET A 343 -39.26 -0.46 -10.27
C MET A 343 -39.73 0.90 -10.83
N MET A 344 -39.04 1.44 -11.84
CA MET A 344 -39.44 2.68 -12.51
C MET A 344 -40.81 2.56 -13.17
N MET A 345 -41.09 1.43 -13.85
CA MET A 345 -42.39 1.17 -14.48
C MET A 345 -43.52 1.11 -13.44
N MET A 346 -43.30 0.44 -12.31
CA MET A 346 -44.28 0.39 -11.22
C MET A 346 -44.56 1.78 -10.64
N LEU A 347 -43.52 2.59 -10.43
CA LEU A 347 -43.67 3.98 -9.97
C LEU A 347 -44.47 4.83 -10.96
N MET A 348 -44.15 4.76 -12.26
CA MET A 348 -44.87 5.50 -13.30
C MET A 348 -46.35 5.09 -13.37
N GLN A 349 -46.64 3.79 -13.35
CA GLN A 349 -48.01 3.29 -13.41
C GLN A 349 -48.82 3.69 -12.16
N SER A 350 -48.20 3.70 -10.98
CA SER A 350 -48.85 4.18 -9.75
C SER A 350 -49.18 5.67 -9.80
N SER A 351 -48.34 6.48 -10.46
CA SER A 351 -48.59 7.90 -10.68
C SER A 351 -49.76 8.11 -11.64
N SER A 352 -49.77 7.40 -12.78
CA SER A 352 -50.84 7.52 -13.78
C SER A 352 -52.20 6.99 -13.30
N TYR A 353 -52.23 6.00 -12.40
CA TYR A 353 -53.47 5.49 -11.80
C TYR A 353 -54.12 6.52 -10.86
N ASN A 354 -53.33 7.28 -10.12
CA ASN A 354 -53.83 8.35 -9.24
C ASN A 354 -54.41 9.56 -10.00
N ASP A 355 -54.16 9.67 -11.31
CA ASP A 355 -54.70 10.71 -12.19
C ASP A 355 -56.03 10.31 -12.87
N SER A 356 -56.56 9.10 -12.61
CA SER A 356 -57.87 8.63 -13.10
C SER A 356 -58.98 8.89 -12.05
N PRO A 357 -60.21 9.28 -12.43
CA PRO A 357 -61.27 9.57 -11.45
C PRO A 357 -61.75 8.28 -10.75
N PRO A 358 -61.97 8.29 -9.43
CA PRO A 358 -62.32 7.06 -8.70
C PRO A 358 -63.81 6.70 -8.87
N GLU A 359 -64.09 5.47 -9.29
CA GLU A 359 -65.36 4.81 -8.93
C GLU A 359 -65.37 4.50 -7.42
N THR A 360 -66.52 4.75 -6.82
CA THR A 360 -66.78 4.88 -5.39
C THR A 360 -66.35 3.68 -4.53
N THR A 361 -65.42 3.90 -3.58
CA THR A 361 -65.47 3.42 -2.17
C THR A 361 -64.29 4.03 -1.39
N PRO A 362 -64.51 4.59 -0.18
CA PRO A 362 -63.45 5.26 0.57
C PRO A 362 -62.75 4.27 1.51
N VAL A 363 -61.55 3.82 1.15
CA VAL A 363 -60.62 3.23 2.14
C VAL A 363 -59.64 4.33 2.53
N LEU A 364 -59.82 4.85 3.75
CA LEU A 364 -58.93 5.82 4.38
C LEU A 364 -57.61 5.14 4.77
N ILE A 365 -56.69 5.07 3.81
CA ILE A 365 -55.27 4.98 4.12
C ILE A 365 -54.80 6.42 4.29
N ASN A 366 -54.55 6.84 5.52
CA ASN A 366 -53.89 8.10 5.84
C ASN A 366 -52.48 8.08 5.25
N ASN A 367 -52.36 8.54 4.02
CA ASN A 367 -51.10 8.72 3.32
C ASN A 367 -50.63 10.17 3.58
N PRO A 368 -49.49 10.40 4.26
CA PRO A 368 -49.02 11.75 4.62
C PRO A 368 -48.78 12.67 3.43
N TRP A 369 -48.72 12.10 2.22
CA TRP A 369 -48.39 12.79 0.96
C TRP A 369 -49.60 13.47 0.28
N ARG A 370 -50.84 13.23 0.75
CA ARG A 370 -52.04 13.84 0.11
C ARG A 370 -52.23 15.32 0.42
N ALA A 371 -51.57 15.84 1.45
CA ALA A 371 -51.54 17.29 1.73
C ALA A 371 -50.74 18.08 0.68
N GLU A 372 -49.85 17.40 -0.08
CA GLU A 372 -48.97 18.02 -1.06
C GLU A 372 -49.69 18.38 -2.38
N SER A 373 -50.83 17.74 -2.71
CA SER A 373 -51.44 17.91 -4.05
C SER A 373 -52.33 19.15 -4.17
N LYS A 374 -53.01 19.58 -3.10
CA LYS A 374 -53.74 20.87 -3.09
C LYS A 374 -52.81 22.07 -2.99
N SER A 375 -51.59 21.89 -2.49
CA SER A 375 -50.56 22.91 -2.64
C SER A 375 -50.11 23.09 -4.08
N VAL A 376 -50.18 22.09 -4.98
CA VAL A 376 -49.63 22.20 -6.35
C VAL A 376 -50.33 23.26 -7.22
N HIS A 377 -51.64 23.47 -7.08
CA HIS A 377 -52.34 24.52 -7.85
C HIS A 377 -52.14 25.94 -7.28
N LEU A 378 -51.82 26.07 -5.99
CA LEU A 378 -51.28 27.32 -5.43
C LEU A 378 -49.76 27.44 -5.69
N ARG A 379 -49.08 26.31 -5.94
CA ARG A 379 -47.65 26.22 -6.25
C ARG A 379 -47.32 26.60 -7.68
N GLN A 380 -48.29 26.84 -8.56
CA GLN A 380 -47.98 27.39 -9.89
C GLN A 380 -47.77 28.91 -9.84
N GLU A 381 -48.35 29.60 -8.85
CA GLU A 381 -47.97 30.98 -8.50
C GLU A 381 -46.75 31.01 -7.55
N GLU A 382 -46.60 30.02 -6.64
CA GLU A 382 -45.37 29.91 -5.84
C GLU A 382 -44.16 29.40 -6.62
N GLU A 383 -44.26 28.62 -7.71
CA GLU A 383 -43.10 28.16 -8.49
C GLU A 383 -42.39 29.31 -9.20
N VAL A 384 -43.13 30.34 -9.60
CA VAL A 384 -42.54 31.59 -10.10
C VAL A 384 -41.79 32.26 -8.95
N VAL A 385 -42.33 32.33 -7.73
CA VAL A 385 -41.66 32.91 -6.55
C VAL A 385 -40.48 32.04 -6.06
N VAL A 386 -40.58 30.72 -6.12
CA VAL A 386 -39.54 29.78 -5.67
C VAL A 386 -38.37 29.81 -6.64
N VAL A 387 -38.60 29.82 -7.95
CA VAL A 387 -37.52 29.86 -8.93
C VAL A 387 -36.91 31.26 -9.06
N THR A 388 -37.70 32.34 -8.95
CA THR A 388 -37.18 33.72 -9.09
C THR A 388 -36.68 34.34 -7.79
N VAL A 389 -37.16 33.91 -6.62
CA VAL A 389 -36.78 34.46 -5.30
C VAL A 389 -36.07 33.42 -4.44
N VAL A 390 -36.62 32.20 -4.30
CA VAL A 390 -36.04 31.20 -3.38
C VAL A 390 -34.74 30.60 -3.91
N VAL A 391 -34.61 30.29 -5.20
CA VAL A 391 -33.36 29.78 -5.80
C VAL A 391 -32.20 30.77 -5.63
N PRO A 392 -32.32 32.07 -5.98
CA PRO A 392 -31.25 33.03 -5.70
C PRO A 392 -31.01 33.23 -4.20
N VAL A 393 -32.03 33.20 -3.34
CA VAL A 393 -31.83 33.25 -1.89
C VAL A 393 -31.08 32.03 -1.37
N VAL A 394 -31.40 30.82 -1.83
CA VAL A 394 -30.68 29.59 -1.46
C VAL A 394 -29.25 29.61 -1.99
N ILE A 395 -29.02 30.09 -3.21
CA ILE A 395 -27.66 30.29 -3.74
C ILE A 395 -26.89 31.29 -2.88
N VAL A 396 -27.51 32.43 -2.51
CA VAL A 396 -26.89 33.42 -1.62
C VAL A 396 -26.61 32.80 -0.25
N VAL A 397 -27.52 32.04 0.34
CA VAL A 397 -27.30 31.35 1.62
C VAL A 397 -26.16 30.34 1.51
N VAL A 398 -26.11 29.53 0.45
CA VAL A 398 -25.02 28.58 0.22
C VAL A 398 -23.69 29.32 0.04
N VAL A 399 -23.66 30.40 -0.73
CA VAL A 399 -22.46 31.23 -0.91
C VAL A 399 -22.02 31.86 0.41
N VAL A 400 -22.95 32.36 1.23
CA VAL A 400 -22.66 32.92 2.55
C VAL A 400 -22.13 31.84 3.48
N VAL A 401 -22.72 30.64 3.49
CA VAL A 401 -22.23 29.51 4.30
C VAL A 401 -20.82 29.10 3.86
N VAL A 402 -20.56 29.01 2.56
CA VAL A 402 -19.23 28.73 2.02
C VAL A 402 -18.23 29.82 2.44
N LEU A 403 -18.60 31.10 2.30
CA LEU A 403 -17.76 32.22 2.73
C LEU A 403 -17.46 32.18 4.24
N VAL A 404 -18.46 31.89 5.08
CA VAL A 404 -18.26 31.73 6.53
C VAL A 404 -17.31 30.58 6.82
N VAL A 405 -17.46 29.43 6.14
CA VAL A 405 -16.53 28.30 6.29
C VAL A 405 -15.11 28.69 5.87
N VAL A 406 -14.94 29.39 4.75
CA VAL A 406 -13.62 29.88 4.32
C VAL A 406 -13.02 30.83 5.35
N VAL A 407 -13.80 31.79 5.87
CA VAL A 407 -13.34 32.72 6.92
C VAL A 407 -12.92 31.96 8.18
N VAL A 408 -13.71 30.97 8.62
CA VAL A 408 -13.37 30.14 9.78
C VAL A 408 -12.06 29.38 9.55
N VAL A 409 -11.87 28.78 8.37
CA VAL A 409 -10.63 28.08 8.03
C VAL A 409 -9.43 29.05 8.06
N VAL A 410 -9.56 30.24 7.46
CA VAL A 410 -8.51 31.27 7.47
C VAL A 410 -8.16 31.70 8.89
N VAL A 411 -9.17 31.92 9.75
CA VAL A 411 -8.96 32.28 11.16
C VAL A 411 -8.25 31.16 11.92
N VAL A 412 -8.66 29.90 11.73
CA VAL A 412 -8.02 28.75 12.36
C VAL A 412 -6.56 28.62 11.92
N VAL A 413 -6.28 28.77 10.62
CA VAL A 413 -4.90 28.77 10.10
C VAL A 413 -4.08 29.91 10.70
N ALA A 414 -4.64 31.12 10.79
CA ALA A 414 -3.97 32.26 11.41
C ALA A 414 -3.64 32.00 12.90
N ILE A 415 -4.57 31.41 13.66
CA ILE A 415 -4.33 31.02 15.06
C ILE A 415 -3.20 29.98 15.16
N VAL A 416 -3.20 28.96 14.31
CA VAL A 416 -2.14 27.93 14.29
C VAL A 416 -0.77 28.55 13.99
N VAL A 417 -0.70 29.49 13.05
CA VAL A 417 0.53 30.22 12.73
C VAL A 417 1.00 31.06 13.93
N VAL A 418 0.10 31.80 14.58
CA VAL A 418 0.43 32.61 15.77
C VAL A 418 0.95 31.73 16.90
N VAL A 419 0.29 30.60 17.18
CA VAL A 419 0.74 29.65 18.21
C VAL A 419 2.11 29.07 17.88
N ALA A 420 2.35 28.71 16.62
CA ALA A 420 3.66 28.22 16.17
C ALA A 420 4.76 29.27 16.38
N VAL A 421 4.50 30.53 16.03
CA VAL A 421 5.44 31.65 16.25
C VAL A 421 5.74 31.84 17.73
N VAL A 422 4.73 31.83 18.61
CA VAL A 422 4.91 31.99 20.06
C VAL A 422 5.76 30.86 20.64
N VAL A 423 5.50 29.61 20.26
CA VAL A 423 6.29 28.45 20.71
C VAL A 423 7.75 28.56 20.26
N VAL A 424 7.99 28.96 19.01
CA VAL A 424 9.34 29.15 18.48
C VAL A 424 10.08 30.26 19.23
N VAL A 425 9.45 31.41 19.44
CA VAL A 425 10.04 32.51 20.22
C VAL A 425 10.37 32.06 21.64
N GLY A 426 9.47 31.31 22.28
CA GLY A 426 9.71 30.74 23.62
C GLY A 426 10.91 29.81 23.67
N VAL A 427 11.07 28.91 22.68
CA VAL A 427 12.23 28.01 22.58
C VAL A 427 13.52 28.80 22.35
N VAL A 428 13.52 29.79 21.45
CA VAL A 428 14.72 30.60 21.17
C VAL A 428 15.13 31.38 22.41
N VAL A 429 14.19 32.04 23.09
CA VAL A 429 14.47 32.76 24.34
C VAL A 429 15.01 31.81 25.41
N GLY A 430 14.41 30.62 25.57
CA GLY A 430 14.89 29.60 26.50
C GLY A 430 16.33 29.16 26.23
N VAL A 431 16.67 28.90 24.96
CA VAL A 431 18.05 28.54 24.57
C VAL A 431 19.02 29.68 24.86
N VAL A 432 18.66 30.93 24.55
CA VAL A 432 19.52 32.10 24.82
C VAL A 432 19.77 32.25 26.32
N VAL A 433 18.75 32.11 27.16
CA VAL A 433 18.89 32.20 28.63
C VAL A 433 19.84 31.12 29.15
N VAL A 434 19.66 29.87 28.73
CA VAL A 434 20.55 28.76 29.14
C VAL A 434 22.00 29.04 28.74
N VAL A 435 22.22 29.55 27.54
CA VAL A 435 23.55 29.90 27.06
C VAL A 435 24.18 31.00 27.91
N VAL A 436 23.45 32.08 28.20
CA VAL A 436 23.94 33.19 29.04
C VAL A 436 24.34 32.67 30.42
N VAL A 437 23.51 31.81 31.03
CA VAL A 437 23.83 31.19 32.33
C VAL A 437 25.11 30.36 32.25
N VAL A 438 25.26 29.52 31.23
CA VAL A 438 26.47 28.70 31.05
C VAL A 438 27.71 29.57 30.88
N VAL A 439 27.64 30.62 30.06
CA VAL A 439 28.76 31.57 29.86
C VAL A 439 29.13 32.26 31.17
N VAL A 440 28.15 32.74 31.94
CA VAL A 440 28.41 33.37 33.24
C VAL A 440 29.08 32.39 34.21
N VAL A 441 28.59 31.15 34.29
CA VAL A 441 29.20 30.11 35.14
C VAL A 441 30.64 29.83 34.73
N VAL A 442 30.92 29.69 33.43
CA VAL A 442 32.29 29.46 32.93
C VAL A 442 33.20 30.63 33.28
N VAL A 443 32.75 31.87 33.10
CA VAL A 443 33.53 33.07 33.46
C VAL A 443 33.83 33.10 34.96
N VAL A 444 32.86 32.80 35.82
CA VAL A 444 33.06 32.75 37.28
C VAL A 444 34.08 31.69 37.66
N VAL A 445 33.98 30.48 37.11
CA VAL A 445 34.94 29.39 37.37
C VAL A 445 36.35 29.80 36.94
N VAL A 446 36.48 30.43 35.79
CA VAL A 446 37.77 30.93 35.29
C VAL A 446 38.38 31.96 36.24
N VAL A 447 37.59 32.94 36.70
CA VAL A 447 38.07 33.96 37.64
C VAL A 447 38.57 33.30 38.93
N ILE A 448 37.84 32.32 39.46
CA ILE A 448 38.26 31.55 40.64
C ILE A 448 39.59 30.84 40.37
N VAL A 449 39.75 30.16 39.24
CA VAL A 449 41.00 29.45 38.89
C VAL A 449 42.17 30.44 38.79
N VAL A 450 41.99 31.59 38.14
CA VAL A 450 43.04 32.62 38.04
C VAL A 450 43.44 33.12 39.42
N VAL A 451 42.48 33.42 40.29
CA VAL A 451 42.75 33.87 41.66
C VAL A 451 43.52 32.80 42.44
N VAL A 452 43.12 31.53 42.35
CA VAL A 452 43.82 30.41 43.00
C VAL A 452 45.25 30.29 42.49
N VAL A 453 45.48 30.36 41.18
CA VAL A 453 46.82 30.29 40.58
C VAL A 453 47.69 31.44 41.08
N VAL A 454 47.16 32.67 41.09
CA VAL A 454 47.89 33.85 41.60
C VAL A 454 48.24 33.68 43.09
N VAL A 455 47.30 33.22 43.92
CA VAL A 455 47.56 32.97 45.35
C VAL A 455 48.63 31.89 45.55
N VAL A 456 48.55 30.78 44.81
CA VAL A 456 49.55 29.70 44.88
C VAL A 456 50.92 30.22 44.47
N VAL A 457 51.02 31.00 43.39
CA VAL A 457 52.27 31.62 42.96
C VAL A 457 52.82 32.55 44.05
N ILE A 458 52.00 33.43 44.64
CA ILE A 458 52.43 34.31 45.74
C ILE A 458 52.97 33.48 46.92
N VAL A 459 52.27 32.43 47.34
CA VAL A 459 52.69 31.57 48.46
C VAL A 459 54.01 30.86 48.15
N VAL A 460 54.17 30.32 46.93
CA VAL A 460 55.41 29.63 46.51
C VAL A 460 56.58 30.61 46.43
N VAL A 461 56.37 31.83 45.92
CA VAL A 461 57.41 32.85 45.80
C VAL A 461 57.82 33.39 47.17
N VAL A 462 56.86 33.75 48.02
CA VAL A 462 57.14 34.26 49.38
C VAL A 462 57.72 33.16 50.29
N GLY A 463 57.24 31.93 50.17
CA GLY A 463 57.78 30.76 50.88
C GLY A 463 59.17 30.35 50.40
N GLY A 464 59.44 30.45 49.10
CA GLY A 464 60.75 30.21 48.50
C GLY A 464 61.80 31.22 48.94
N VAL A 465 61.45 32.52 48.94
CA VAL A 465 62.34 33.60 49.42
C VAL A 465 62.67 33.46 50.91
N SER A 466 61.73 32.97 51.73
CA SER A 466 61.96 32.75 53.17
C SER A 466 62.88 31.56 53.48
N SER A 467 63.03 30.60 52.55
CA SER A 467 63.88 29.40 52.70
C SER A 467 65.33 29.63 52.21
N MET A 468 65.60 30.72 51.49
CA MET A 468 66.91 31.02 50.89
C MET A 468 67.94 31.69 51.82
N ASN A 469 67.69 31.78 53.14
CA ASN A 469 68.65 32.30 54.14
C ASN A 469 69.73 31.27 54.58
N GLY A 470 70.01 30.24 53.78
CA GLY A 470 71.09 29.27 54.01
C GLY A 470 72.40 29.68 53.31
N PRO A 471 73.59 29.33 53.85
CA PRO A 471 74.89 29.90 53.47
C PRO A 471 75.45 29.53 52.07
N ALA A 472 74.63 29.03 51.14
CA ALA A 472 75.06 28.53 49.82
C ALA A 472 74.36 29.25 48.66
N VAL A 473 74.36 30.58 48.64
CA VAL A 473 73.95 31.36 47.45
C VAL A 473 74.88 32.58 47.32
N LYS A 474 76.14 32.35 46.96
CA LYS A 474 77.10 33.42 46.61
C LYS A 474 77.63 33.34 45.18
N ASP A 475 77.22 32.34 44.38
CA ASP A 475 77.68 32.13 42.99
C ASP A 475 76.55 32.06 41.95
N MET A 476 75.32 32.44 42.30
CA MET A 476 74.28 32.73 41.31
C MET A 476 74.01 34.22 41.31
N GLY A 477 73.84 34.78 40.10
CA GLY A 477 73.64 36.20 39.82
C GLY A 477 72.60 36.85 40.73
N SER A 478 72.67 38.18 40.77
CA SER A 478 71.97 39.06 41.69
C SER A 478 70.52 38.60 42.02
N PRO A 479 70.01 38.79 43.25
CA PRO A 479 68.63 38.43 43.62
C PRO A 479 67.55 39.10 42.73
N LEU A 480 67.92 40.08 41.91
CA LEU A 480 67.11 40.66 40.84
C LEU A 480 66.85 39.66 39.69
N ASP A 481 67.82 38.83 39.31
CA ASP A 481 67.70 37.88 38.19
C ASP A 481 66.69 36.76 38.49
N LEU A 482 66.64 36.28 39.74
CA LEU A 482 65.70 35.23 40.17
C LEU A 482 64.26 35.76 40.28
N LEU A 483 64.11 37.01 40.73
CA LEU A 483 62.83 37.70 40.78
C LEU A 483 62.30 37.97 39.36
N GLU A 484 63.17 38.37 38.43
CA GLU A 484 62.82 38.55 37.02
C GLU A 484 62.35 37.25 36.35
N ILE A 485 63.00 36.12 36.61
CA ILE A 485 62.58 34.80 36.10
C ILE A 485 61.21 34.41 36.66
N ILE A 486 60.96 34.62 37.96
CA ILE A 486 59.67 34.32 38.59
C ILE A 486 58.56 35.22 38.04
N VAL A 487 58.83 36.51 37.86
CA VAL A 487 57.89 37.46 37.25
C VAL A 487 57.61 37.05 35.80
N ALA A 488 58.63 36.66 35.03
CA ALA A 488 58.47 36.19 33.66
C ALA A 488 57.61 34.92 33.57
N ILE A 489 57.84 33.92 34.43
CA ILE A 489 57.00 32.70 34.48
C ILE A 489 55.56 33.04 34.86
N THR A 490 55.37 33.94 35.84
CA THR A 490 54.04 34.38 36.26
C THR A 490 53.28 35.07 35.13
N VAL A 491 53.95 35.96 34.39
CA VAL A 491 53.38 36.63 33.21
C VAL A 491 53.02 35.60 32.13
N VAL A 492 53.89 34.62 31.86
CA VAL A 492 53.62 33.56 30.88
C VAL A 492 52.40 32.72 31.28
N VAL A 493 52.29 32.32 32.55
CA VAL A 493 51.14 31.55 33.04
C VAL A 493 49.84 32.36 32.93
N VAL A 494 49.86 33.63 33.32
CA VAL A 494 48.69 34.53 33.19
C VAL A 494 48.29 34.67 31.71
N VAL A 495 49.24 34.88 30.81
CA VAL A 495 48.97 34.99 29.37
C VAL A 495 48.39 33.70 28.80
N VAL A 496 48.94 32.54 29.16
CA VAL A 496 48.42 31.24 28.71
C VAL A 496 46.99 31.01 29.20
N VAL A 497 46.69 31.33 30.46
CA VAL A 497 45.33 31.23 31.00
C VAL A 497 44.37 32.17 30.27
N VAL A 498 44.76 33.43 30.04
CA VAL A 498 43.95 34.40 29.27
C VAL A 498 43.68 33.90 27.84
N VAL A 499 44.68 33.33 27.16
CA VAL A 499 44.51 32.78 25.80
C VAL A 499 43.55 31.60 25.79
N VAL A 500 43.69 30.65 26.73
CA VAL A 500 42.77 29.50 26.84
C VAL A 500 41.33 29.98 27.08
N VAL A 501 41.15 31.02 27.91
CA VAL A 501 39.84 31.61 28.19
C VAL A 501 39.23 32.23 26.94
N VAL A 502 40.00 33.04 26.20
CA VAL A 502 39.54 33.63 24.95
C VAL A 502 39.12 32.55 23.95
N VAL A 503 39.89 31.46 23.83
CA VAL A 503 39.56 30.34 22.94
C VAL A 503 38.26 29.65 23.37
N VAL A 504 38.07 29.36 24.66
CA VAL A 504 36.83 28.73 25.16
C VAL A 504 35.61 29.63 24.92
N VAL A 505 35.73 30.92 25.20
CA VAL A 505 34.64 31.89 24.95
C VAL A 505 34.30 31.95 23.46
N VAL A 506 35.30 32.02 22.58
CA VAL A 506 35.09 32.03 21.12
C VAL A 506 34.41 30.74 20.65
N VAL A 507 34.84 29.57 21.13
CA VAL A 507 34.22 28.29 20.76
C VAL A 507 32.76 28.23 21.20
N VAL A 508 32.44 28.67 22.42
CA VAL A 508 31.07 28.71 22.92
C VAL A 508 30.22 29.66 22.07
N VAL A 509 30.71 30.86 21.75
CA VAL A 509 30.01 31.83 20.89
C VAL A 509 29.75 31.25 19.50
N VAL A 510 30.74 30.58 18.89
CA VAL A 510 30.58 29.97 17.55
C VAL A 510 29.55 28.84 17.57
N VAL A 511 29.57 27.96 18.58
CA VAL A 511 28.58 26.88 18.70
C VAL A 511 27.17 27.45 18.84
N VAL A 512 27.01 28.51 19.63
CA VAL A 512 25.72 29.20 19.82
C VAL A 512 25.23 29.80 18.51
N VAL A 513 26.07 30.53 17.78
CA VAL A 513 25.71 31.12 16.48
C VAL A 513 25.25 30.03 15.50
N VAL A 514 25.94 28.89 15.45
CA VAL A 514 25.58 27.77 14.58
C VAL A 514 24.22 27.15 14.97
N VAL A 515 23.96 26.98 16.26
CA VAL A 515 22.67 26.44 16.75
C VAL A 515 21.53 27.41 16.42
N VAL A 516 21.71 28.71 16.66
CA VAL A 516 20.71 29.74 16.34
C VAL A 516 20.42 29.76 14.83
N ILE A 517 21.45 29.74 13.98
CA ILE A 517 21.26 29.70 12.52
C ILE A 517 20.48 28.46 12.10
N ARG A 518 20.79 27.28 12.65
CA ARG A 518 20.07 26.04 12.31
C ARG A 518 18.59 26.09 12.71
N VAL A 519 18.29 26.63 13.89
CA VAL A 519 16.90 26.80 14.35
C VAL A 519 16.15 27.78 13.43
N VAL A 520 16.75 28.91 13.08
CA VAL A 520 16.15 29.90 12.17
C VAL A 520 15.88 29.30 10.79
N VAL A 521 16.80 28.49 10.25
CA VAL A 521 16.62 27.82 8.95
C VAL A 521 15.49 26.81 9.00
N VAL A 522 15.41 25.98 10.04
CA VAL A 522 14.31 24.99 10.20
C VAL A 522 12.97 25.70 10.30
N VAL A 523 12.90 26.81 11.04
CA VAL A 523 11.68 27.63 11.16
C VAL A 523 11.30 28.23 9.81
N ALA A 524 12.25 28.80 9.07
CA ALA A 524 11.97 29.37 7.74
C ALA A 524 11.41 28.31 6.78
N VAL A 525 11.92 27.08 6.82
CA VAL A 525 11.42 25.97 5.99
C VAL A 525 9.99 25.60 6.39
N VAL A 526 9.69 25.46 7.68
CA VAL A 526 8.34 25.13 8.16
C VAL A 526 7.35 26.24 7.80
N VAL A 527 7.73 27.52 7.94
CA VAL A 527 6.88 28.64 7.54
C VAL A 527 6.61 28.63 6.04
N VAL A 528 7.62 28.37 5.20
CA VAL A 528 7.45 28.24 3.75
C VAL A 528 6.53 27.07 3.39
N GLU A 529 6.69 25.90 4.02
CA GLU A 529 5.81 24.75 3.77
C GLU A 529 4.36 25.02 4.17
N VAL A 530 4.12 25.72 5.28
CA VAL A 530 2.77 26.10 5.72
C VAL A 530 2.15 27.15 4.80
N VAL A 531 2.93 28.14 4.34
CA VAL A 531 2.46 29.15 3.38
C VAL A 531 2.14 28.52 2.02
N VAL A 532 2.99 27.63 1.51
CA VAL A 532 2.73 26.89 0.27
C VAL A 532 1.52 25.97 0.41
N ALA A 533 1.33 25.33 1.56
CA ALA A 533 0.14 24.52 1.82
C ALA A 533 -1.14 25.37 1.86
N ALA A 534 -1.06 26.62 2.36
CA ALA A 534 -2.19 27.56 2.36
C ALA A 534 -2.53 28.05 0.93
N GLU A 535 -1.53 28.34 0.08
CA GLU A 535 -1.75 28.73 -1.33
C GLU A 535 -2.33 27.60 -2.20
N VAL A 536 -2.16 26.34 -1.82
CA VAL A 536 -2.74 25.19 -2.54
C VAL A 536 -4.19 24.90 -2.11
N VAL A 537 -4.64 25.46 -0.98
CA VAL A 537 -5.98 25.25 -0.42
C VAL A 537 -6.94 26.41 -0.73
N VAL A 538 -6.42 27.63 -0.96
CA VAL A 538 -7.15 28.76 -1.56
C VAL A 538 -7.31 28.53 -3.06
#